data_AF-A0A099F9M2-F1
#
_entry.id   AF-A0A099F9M2-F1
#
_cell.length_a   1.000
_cell.length_b   1.000
_cell.length_c   1.000
_cell.angle_alpha   90.00
_cell.angle_beta   90.00
_cell.angle_gamma   90.00
#
_symmetry.space_group_name_H-M   'P 1'
#
loop_
_entity.id
_entity.type
_entity.pdbx_description
1 polymer ?
#
loop_
_entity_poly.entity_id
_entity_poly.type
_entity_poly.pdbx_seq_one_letter_code
_entity_poly.pdbx_strand_id
1 'polypeptide(L)'
;MTDTYISAARDLVIEGMRESQVALSSELEYHLASTLARYMHRPIAPDRLTVRLMDAAQRRAHRGESRQIGDECLISCAFFAARLTRRGGSIVHYAGLGQSAYEIAGMPDVALGFPDMLDVLQASGPHVEDRPAPSREGEGEPESRILLLSPRFRH
;
A
#
# COMPACT_ATOMS: atom_id res chain seq x y z
N MET A 1 7.96 11.26 18.34
CA MET A 1 7.15 11.57 17.13
C MET A 1 6.97 10.34 16.24
N THR A 2 8.03 9.57 15.98
CA THR A 2 7.96 8.24 15.33
C THR A 2 7.06 7.26 16.09
N ASP A 3 7.04 7.34 17.43
CA ASP A 3 6.24 6.46 18.29
C ASP A 3 4.71 6.66 18.18
N THR A 4 4.25 7.83 17.74
CA THR A 4 2.80 8.07 17.59
C THR A 4 2.25 7.35 16.35
N TYR A 5 2.99 7.39 15.24
CA TYR A 5 2.58 6.73 14.01
C TYR A 5 2.68 5.20 14.11
N ILE A 6 3.66 4.67 14.86
CA ILE A 6 3.77 3.22 15.02
C ILE A 6 2.61 2.63 15.82
N SER A 7 2.13 3.32 16.86
CA SER A 7 0.95 2.88 17.61
C SER A 7 -0.29 2.86 16.73
N ALA A 8 -0.58 3.98 16.04
CA ALA A 8 -1.75 4.07 15.16
C ALA A 8 -1.68 3.07 14.00
N ALA A 9 -0.50 2.86 13.41
CA ALA A 9 -0.31 1.86 12.37
C ALA A 9 -0.53 0.43 12.90
N ARG A 10 -0.09 0.15 14.13
CA ARG A 10 -0.31 -1.16 14.75
C ARG A 10 -1.79 -1.42 15.02
N ASP A 11 -2.52 -0.42 15.50
CA ASP A 11 -3.97 -0.54 15.72
C ASP A 11 -4.71 -0.88 14.41
N LEU A 12 -4.32 -0.24 13.30
CA LEU A 12 -4.87 -0.57 11.98
C LEU A 12 -4.50 -1.99 11.52
N VAL A 13 -3.27 -2.45 11.76
CA VAL A 13 -2.86 -3.82 11.39
C VAL A 13 -3.64 -4.85 12.22
N ILE A 14 -3.82 -4.62 13.52
CA ILE A 14 -4.60 -5.50 14.40
C ILE A 14 -6.05 -5.59 13.93
N GLU A 15 -6.66 -4.45 13.60
CA GLU A 15 -8.01 -4.42 13.06
C GLU A 15 -8.08 -5.13 11.70
N GLY A 16 -7.11 -4.90 10.82
CA GLY A 16 -7.01 -5.59 9.53
C GLY A 16 -6.89 -7.10 9.67
N MET A 17 -6.08 -7.60 10.62
CA MET A 17 -5.96 -9.04 10.93
C MET A 17 -7.29 -9.62 11.42
N ARG A 18 -8.01 -8.85 12.26
CA ARG A 18 -9.33 -9.25 12.74
C ARG A 18 -10.35 -9.32 11.61
N GLU A 19 -10.43 -8.30 10.77
CA GLU A 19 -11.45 -8.23 9.71
C GLU A 19 -11.16 -9.20 8.55
N SER A 20 -9.89 -9.40 8.19
CA SER A 20 -9.47 -10.37 7.16
C SER A 20 -9.44 -11.82 7.66
N GLN A 21 -9.49 -12.05 8.97
CA GLN A 21 -9.25 -13.35 9.60
C GLN A 21 -7.85 -13.94 9.28
N VAL A 22 -6.89 -13.08 8.95
CA VAL A 22 -5.49 -13.45 8.69
C VAL A 22 -4.66 -13.26 9.96
N ALA A 23 -3.96 -14.31 10.37
CA ALA A 23 -3.04 -14.26 11.51
C ALA A 23 -1.59 -14.11 11.03
N LEU A 24 -1.11 -12.88 10.95
CA LEU A 24 0.30 -12.59 10.70
C LEU A 24 1.19 -13.07 11.86
N SER A 25 2.42 -13.48 11.53
CA SER A 25 3.46 -13.66 12.54
C SER A 25 3.84 -12.32 13.16
N SER A 26 4.45 -12.34 14.36
CA SER A 26 4.90 -11.11 15.03
C SER A 26 5.89 -10.29 14.20
N GLU A 27 6.72 -10.95 13.40
CA GLU A 27 7.67 -10.27 12.50
C GLU A 27 6.96 -9.58 11.33
N LEU A 28 5.97 -10.24 10.72
CA LEU A 28 5.16 -9.67 9.64
C LEU A 28 4.28 -8.53 10.16
N GLU A 29 3.64 -8.70 11.31
CA GLU A 29 2.87 -7.63 11.98
C GLU A 29 3.76 -6.41 12.23
N TYR A 30 4.95 -6.61 12.79
CA TYR A 30 5.88 -5.51 13.08
C TYR A 30 6.38 -4.83 11.80
N HIS A 31 6.74 -5.61 10.76
CA HIS A 31 7.14 -5.06 9.47
C HIS A 31 6.02 -4.24 8.86
N LEU A 32 4.79 -4.77 8.85
CA LEU A 32 3.62 -4.12 8.27
C LEU A 32 3.27 -2.82 8.99
N ALA A 33 3.21 -2.84 10.32
CA ALA A 33 2.97 -1.65 11.13
C ALA A 33 4.07 -0.60 10.92
N SER A 34 5.33 -1.03 10.84
CA SER A 34 6.46 -0.12 10.56
C SER A 34 6.37 0.49 9.16
N THR A 35 5.98 -0.28 8.15
CA THR A 35 5.81 0.19 6.78
C THR A 35 4.66 1.19 6.68
N LEU A 36 3.53 0.89 7.32
CA LEU A 36 2.38 1.79 7.37
C LEU A 36 2.68 3.08 8.14
N ALA A 37 3.39 3.01 9.27
CA ALA A 37 3.81 4.19 10.04
C ALA A 37 4.75 5.11 9.23
N ARG A 38 5.70 4.52 8.47
CA ARG A 38 6.55 5.30 7.54
C ARG A 38 5.69 6.02 6.50
N TYR A 39 4.66 5.36 5.99
CA TYR A 39 3.77 5.94 4.99
C TYR A 39 2.88 7.06 5.52
N MET A 40 2.32 6.89 6.73
CA MET A 40 1.56 7.96 7.39
C MET A 40 2.39 9.24 7.57
N HIS A 41 3.71 9.09 7.72
CA HIS A 41 4.62 10.21 7.87
C HIS A 41 5.12 10.79 6.53
N ARG A 42 5.23 9.98 5.47
CA ARG A 42 5.75 10.42 4.16
C ARG A 42 4.91 9.87 2.99
N PRO A 43 4.44 10.74 2.07
CA PRO A 43 3.69 10.31 0.90
C PRO A 43 4.54 9.42 -0.02
N ILE A 44 3.90 8.43 -0.64
CA ILE A 44 4.49 7.51 -1.62
C ILE A 44 4.35 8.12 -3.01
N ALA A 45 5.41 7.95 -3.79
CA ALA A 45 5.41 8.19 -5.23
C ALA A 45 5.47 6.83 -5.95
N PRO A 46 4.31 6.20 -6.26
CA PRO A 46 4.26 4.84 -6.79
C PRO A 46 4.61 4.78 -8.29
N ASP A 47 5.34 5.78 -8.79
CA ASP A 47 5.58 5.92 -10.21
C ASP A 47 6.73 5.00 -10.64
N ARG A 48 6.49 4.29 -11.76
CA ARG A 48 7.48 3.44 -12.45
C ARG A 48 8.09 2.32 -11.59
N LEU A 49 7.33 1.75 -10.65
CA LEU A 49 7.79 0.66 -9.75
C LEU A 49 8.48 -0.49 -10.51
N THR A 50 7.88 -0.97 -11.61
CA THR A 50 8.48 -2.03 -12.44
C THR A 50 9.86 -1.63 -12.96
N VAL A 51 9.98 -0.42 -13.52
CA VAL A 51 11.26 0.09 -14.07
C VAL A 51 12.28 0.28 -12.97
N ARG A 52 11.87 0.82 -11.81
CA ARG A 52 12.74 1.00 -10.65
C ARG A 52 13.30 -0.32 -10.15
N LEU A 53 12.49 -1.38 -10.09
CA LEU A 53 12.99 -2.68 -9.67
C LEU A 53 13.96 -3.27 -10.69
N MET A 54 13.64 -3.18 -11.98
CA MET A 54 14.52 -3.68 -13.04
C MET A 54 15.87 -2.94 -13.03
N ASP A 55 15.85 -1.62 -12.89
CA ASP A 55 17.06 -0.80 -12.81
C ASP A 55 17.87 -1.10 -11.53
N ALA A 56 17.19 -1.23 -10.38
CA ALA A 56 17.83 -1.65 -9.13
C ALA A 56 18.49 -3.04 -9.25
N ALA A 57 17.82 -4.01 -9.88
CA ALA A 57 18.36 -5.34 -10.11
C ALA A 57 19.57 -5.30 -11.06
N GLN A 58 19.49 -4.54 -12.16
CA GLN A 58 20.60 -4.35 -13.11
C GLN A 58 21.83 -3.72 -12.45
N ARG A 59 21.61 -2.71 -11.61
CA ARG A 59 22.68 -2.01 -10.88
C ARG A 59 23.18 -2.78 -9.65
N ARG A 60 22.64 -3.97 -9.34
CA ARG A 60 22.87 -4.70 -8.09
C ARG A 60 22.73 -3.78 -6.87
N ALA A 61 21.66 -2.99 -6.87
CA ALA A 61 21.39 -1.99 -5.87
C ALA A 61 21.39 -2.56 -4.45
N HIS A 62 21.55 -1.67 -3.48
CA HIS A 62 21.49 -2.03 -2.07
C HIS A 62 20.12 -2.63 -1.72
N ARG A 63 20.12 -3.64 -0.84
CA ARG A 63 18.91 -4.31 -0.33
C ARG A 63 17.83 -3.33 0.16
N GLY A 64 18.24 -2.16 0.65
CA GLY A 64 17.34 -1.09 1.08
C GLY A 64 16.47 -0.51 -0.05
N GLU A 65 17.00 -0.36 -1.26
CA GLU A 65 16.24 0.16 -2.42
C GLU A 65 15.17 -0.86 -2.83
N SER A 66 15.52 -2.14 -2.92
CA SER A 66 14.56 -3.23 -3.22
C SER A 66 13.51 -3.38 -2.13
N ARG A 67 13.87 -3.30 -0.85
CA ARG A 67 12.91 -3.29 0.26
C ARG A 67 11.92 -2.15 0.11
N GLN A 68 12.40 -0.93 -0.17
CA GLN A 68 11.54 0.23 -0.33
C GLN A 68 10.56 0.04 -1.51
N ILE A 69 11.01 -0.53 -2.62
CA ILE A 69 10.12 -0.88 -3.75
C ILE A 69 9.06 -1.89 -3.31
N GLY A 70 9.43 -2.91 -2.52
CA GLY A 70 8.48 -3.88 -1.94
C GLY A 70 7.42 -3.22 -1.05
N ASP A 71 7.84 -2.33 -0.15
CA ASP A 71 6.95 -1.55 0.72
C ASP A 71 5.98 -0.68 -0.10
N GLU A 72 6.50 0.01 -1.13
CA GLU A 72 5.69 0.85 -2.02
C GLU A 72 4.69 0.02 -2.84
N CYS A 73 5.08 -1.17 -3.31
CA CYS A 73 4.15 -2.09 -3.98
C CYS A 73 3.02 -2.50 -3.04
N LEU A 74 3.35 -2.89 -1.80
CA LEU A 74 2.37 -3.33 -0.80
C LEU A 74 1.34 -2.24 -0.49
N ILE A 75 1.79 -1.03 -0.16
CA ILE A 75 0.89 0.10 0.14
C ILE A 75 0.11 0.54 -1.10
N SER A 76 0.72 0.53 -2.29
CA SER A 76 0.04 0.92 -3.52
C SER A 76 -1.05 -0.07 -3.94
N CYS A 77 -0.81 -1.36 -3.78
CA CYS A 77 -1.81 -2.40 -4.03
C CYS A 77 -2.98 -2.30 -3.03
N ALA A 78 -2.70 -1.97 -1.76
CA ALA A 78 -3.73 -1.86 -0.73
C ALA A 78 -4.61 -0.62 -0.89
N PHE A 79 -4.03 0.57 -1.09
CA PHE A 79 -4.76 1.83 -0.98
C PHE A 79 -4.88 2.63 -2.29
N PHE A 80 -4.08 2.30 -3.32
CA PHE A 80 -3.97 3.09 -4.55
C PHE A 80 -4.11 2.26 -5.82
N ALA A 81 -4.86 1.15 -5.75
CA ALA A 81 -5.04 0.20 -6.84
C ALA A 81 -5.41 0.85 -8.18
N ALA A 82 -6.41 1.74 -8.18
CA ALA A 82 -6.86 2.45 -9.38
C ALA A 82 -5.78 3.35 -9.99
N ARG A 83 -5.01 4.06 -9.15
CA ARG A 83 -3.90 4.90 -9.62
C ARG A 83 -2.77 4.03 -10.18
N LEU A 84 -2.49 2.91 -9.53
CA LEU A 84 -1.40 1.99 -9.87
C LEU A 84 -1.62 1.32 -11.24
N THR A 85 -2.85 0.94 -11.56
CA THR A 85 -3.20 0.25 -12.81
C THR A 85 -3.59 1.19 -13.96
N ARG A 86 -3.74 2.50 -13.71
CA ARG A 86 -4.17 3.49 -14.73
C ARG A 86 -3.33 3.50 -16.01
N ARG A 87 -2.04 3.18 -15.92
CA ARG A 87 -1.10 3.16 -17.07
C ARG A 87 -0.79 1.74 -17.55
N GLY A 88 -1.58 0.75 -17.16
CA GLY A 88 -1.38 -0.66 -17.46
C GLY A 88 -0.84 -1.47 -16.28
N GLY A 89 -0.79 -2.78 -16.47
CA GLY A 89 -0.52 -3.75 -15.40
C GLY A 89 -1.79 -4.12 -14.63
N SER A 90 -1.64 -5.08 -13.71
CA SER A 90 -2.70 -5.55 -12.81
C SER A 90 -2.22 -5.51 -11.36
N ILE A 91 -3.14 -5.56 -10.40
CA ILE A 91 -2.76 -5.70 -8.98
C ILE A 91 -1.91 -6.95 -8.76
N VAL A 92 -2.24 -8.05 -9.45
CA VAL A 92 -1.45 -9.29 -9.42
C VAL A 92 -0.01 -9.05 -9.90
N HIS A 93 0.19 -8.29 -10.99
CA HIS A 93 1.53 -7.94 -11.48
C HIS A 93 2.32 -7.16 -10.42
N TYR A 94 1.73 -6.15 -9.81
CA TYR A 94 2.43 -5.33 -8.81
C TYR A 94 2.62 -6.04 -7.46
N ALA A 95 1.73 -6.96 -7.09
CA ALA A 95 1.93 -7.85 -5.95
C ALA A 95 3.13 -8.77 -6.20
N GLY A 96 3.20 -9.44 -7.36
CA GLY A 96 4.35 -10.26 -7.74
C GLY A 96 5.65 -9.45 -7.80
N LEU A 97 5.59 -8.22 -8.30
CA LEU A 97 6.74 -7.30 -8.28
C LEU A 97 7.22 -7.00 -6.85
N GLY A 98 6.30 -6.75 -5.92
CA GLY A 98 6.60 -6.53 -4.51
C GLY A 98 7.23 -7.75 -3.85
N GLN A 99 6.73 -8.95 -4.13
CA GLN A 99 7.30 -10.21 -3.65
C GLN A 99 8.75 -10.37 -4.12
N SER A 100 9.00 -10.23 -5.42
CA SER A 100 10.37 -10.30 -5.97
C SER A 100 11.28 -9.22 -5.39
N ALA A 101 10.76 -8.02 -5.11
CA ALA A 101 11.54 -6.96 -4.48
C ALA A 101 11.99 -7.32 -3.05
N TYR A 102 11.13 -7.96 -2.26
CA TYR A 102 11.50 -8.49 -0.94
C TYR A 102 12.48 -9.66 -1.01
N GLU A 103 12.32 -10.57 -1.98
CA GLU A 103 13.30 -11.65 -2.21
C GLU A 103 14.69 -11.10 -2.53
N ILE A 104 14.78 -10.12 -3.43
CA ILE A 104 16.04 -9.43 -3.78
C ILE A 104 16.62 -8.70 -2.56
N ALA A 105 15.77 -8.12 -1.71
CA ALA A 105 16.17 -7.51 -0.46
C ALA A 105 16.69 -8.52 0.59
N GLY A 106 16.54 -9.82 0.34
CA GLY A 106 16.90 -10.88 1.28
C GLY A 106 15.90 -11.01 2.43
N MET A 107 14.62 -10.79 2.15
CA MET A 107 13.50 -10.86 3.10
C MET A 107 12.47 -11.92 2.65
N PRO A 108 12.86 -13.20 2.57
CA PRO A 108 12.03 -14.25 1.99
C PRO A 108 10.71 -14.46 2.76
N ASP A 109 10.73 -14.34 4.09
CA ASP A 109 9.51 -14.50 4.90
C ASP A 109 8.49 -13.39 4.62
N VAL A 110 8.98 -12.16 4.40
CA VAL A 110 8.16 -11.01 4.02
C VAL A 110 7.64 -11.14 2.58
N ALA A 111 8.44 -11.71 1.68
CA ALA A 111 8.00 -12.00 0.31
C ALA A 111 6.90 -13.07 0.29
N LEU A 112 7.06 -14.13 1.08
CA LEU A 112 6.07 -15.20 1.22
C LEU A 112 4.77 -14.69 1.85
N GLY A 113 4.88 -13.90 2.92
CA GLY A 113 3.75 -13.29 3.63
C GLY A 113 3.12 -12.09 2.93
N PHE A 114 3.55 -11.74 1.72
CA PHE A 114 3.01 -10.57 1.01
C PHE A 114 1.49 -10.61 0.80
N PRO A 115 0.88 -11.73 0.33
CA PRO A 115 -0.55 -11.79 0.11
C PRO A 115 -1.32 -11.57 1.43
N ASP A 116 -0.89 -12.23 2.50
CA ASP A 116 -1.49 -12.10 3.83
C ASP A 116 -1.40 -10.66 4.35
N MET A 117 -0.24 -10.00 4.20
CA MET A 117 -0.10 -8.59 4.56
C MET A 117 -0.97 -7.67 3.70
N LEU A 118 -1.15 -7.97 2.42
CA LEU A 118 -2.01 -7.20 1.53
C LEU A 118 -3.48 -7.31 1.93
N ASP A 119 -3.94 -8.53 2.24
CA ASP A 119 -5.31 -8.79 2.71
C ASP A 119 -5.59 -8.04 4.01
N VAL A 120 -4.65 -8.09 4.97
CA VAL A 120 -4.73 -7.33 6.22
C VAL A 120 -4.85 -5.82 5.95
N LEU A 121 -4.03 -5.26 5.07
CA LEU A 121 -4.11 -3.82 4.77
C LEU A 121 -5.42 -3.45 4.08
N GLN A 122 -5.89 -4.26 3.13
CA GLN A 122 -7.16 -4.01 2.44
C GLN A 122 -8.35 -4.08 3.39
N ALA A 123 -8.31 -4.98 4.37
CA ALA A 123 -9.32 -5.06 5.42
C ALA A 123 -9.22 -3.93 6.46
N SER A 124 -8.02 -3.37 6.68
CA SER A 124 -7.81 -2.26 7.64
C SER A 124 -8.26 -0.88 7.14
N GLY A 125 -8.46 -0.72 5.83
CA GLY A 125 -8.80 0.57 5.23
C GLY A 125 -10.29 0.92 5.40
N PRO A 126 -10.65 2.21 5.57
CA PRO A 126 -12.02 2.61 5.25
C PRO A 126 -12.26 2.29 3.78
N HIS A 127 -13.41 1.71 3.41
CA HIS A 127 -13.81 1.55 2.02
C HIS A 127 -13.80 2.92 1.31
N VAL A 128 -12.67 3.29 0.72
CA VAL A 128 -12.56 4.41 -0.22
C VAL A 128 -13.07 3.84 -1.54
N GLU A 129 -14.38 3.75 -1.68
CA GLU A 129 -14.99 3.66 -2.99
C GLU A 129 -14.64 4.96 -3.72
N ASP A 130 -13.74 4.87 -4.70
CA ASP A 130 -13.59 5.89 -5.74
C ASP A 130 -14.90 5.90 -6.55
N ARG A 131 -15.93 6.58 -6.01
CA ARG A 131 -17.17 6.77 -6.74
C ARG A 131 -16.84 7.69 -7.93
N PRO A 132 -17.10 7.27 -9.18
CA PRO A 132 -16.93 8.17 -10.31
C PRO A 132 -17.75 9.44 -10.04
N ALA A 133 -17.14 10.60 -10.28
CA ALA A 133 -17.82 11.88 -10.13
C ALA A 133 -19.15 11.80 -10.89
N PRO A 134 -20.28 12.25 -10.31
CA PRO A 134 -21.53 12.26 -11.04
C PRO A 134 -21.33 13.06 -12.32
N SER A 135 -21.59 12.44 -13.47
CA SER A 135 -21.56 13.07 -14.77
C SER A 135 -22.39 14.35 -14.69
N ARG A 136 -21.72 15.51 -14.63
CA ARG A 136 -22.38 16.78 -14.90
C ARG A 136 -22.69 16.78 -16.38
N GLU A 137 -23.92 16.42 -16.72
CA GLU A 137 -24.50 16.88 -17.98
C GLU A 137 -24.48 18.42 -17.93
N GLY A 138 -23.69 19.02 -18.82
CA GLY A 138 -23.68 20.46 -19.03
C GLY A 138 -22.39 21.17 -18.62
N GLU A 139 -21.60 21.50 -19.65
CA GLU A 139 -20.81 22.75 -19.79
C GLU A 139 -19.45 22.88 -19.07
N GLY A 140 -18.39 22.70 -19.86
CA GLY A 140 -17.21 23.60 -20.01
C GLY A 140 -16.40 24.08 -18.78
N GLU A 141 -15.24 23.44 -18.55
CA GLU A 141 -14.03 23.89 -17.80
C GLU A 141 -14.17 24.35 -16.32
N PRO A 142 -13.06 24.50 -15.55
CA PRO A 142 -11.93 23.60 -15.30
C PRO A 142 -11.97 23.00 -13.86
N GLU A 143 -11.31 21.85 -13.67
CA GLU A 143 -11.38 21.04 -12.44
C GLU A 143 -10.79 21.70 -11.19
N SER A 144 -11.65 22.01 -10.20
CA SER A 144 -11.25 22.18 -8.79
C SER A 144 -11.91 21.08 -7.95
N ARG A 145 -11.11 20.13 -7.45
CA ARG A 145 -11.57 19.00 -6.62
C ARG A 145 -11.75 19.45 -5.16
N ILE A 146 -12.94 19.22 -4.60
CA ILE A 146 -13.23 19.38 -3.18
C ILE A 146 -13.32 17.98 -2.56
N LEU A 147 -12.48 17.70 -1.56
CA LEU A 147 -12.50 16.47 -0.76
C LEU A 147 -13.44 16.65 0.43
N LEU A 148 -14.44 15.78 0.59
CA LEU A 148 -15.30 15.73 1.78
C LEU A 148 -15.17 14.36 2.45
N LEU A 149 -14.62 14.35 3.67
CA LEU A 149 -14.57 13.20 4.57
C LEU A 149 -15.90 13.09 5.32
N SER A 150 -16.54 11.91 5.31
CA SER A 150 -17.72 11.63 6.14
C SER A 150 -17.30 10.80 7.38
N PRO A 151 -17.58 11.26 8.61
CA PRO A 151 -17.34 10.46 9.81
C PRO A 151 -18.53 9.53 10.09
N ARG A 152 -18.24 8.26 10.39
CA ARG A 152 -19.24 7.30 10.91
C ARG A 152 -19.36 7.46 12.43
N PHE A 153 -20.35 8.21 12.88
CA PHE A 153 -20.96 7.97 14.18
C PHE A 153 -22.30 7.27 13.97
N ARG A 154 -22.47 6.08 14.54
CA ARG A 154 -23.80 5.55 14.88
C ARG A 154 -23.70 4.85 16.23
N HIS A 155 -24.72 5.15 17.03
CA HIS A 155 -24.90 4.95 18.48
C HIS A 155 -24.57 3.57 19.03
#